data_AF-A0A968FXA9-F1
#
_entry.id   AF-A0A968FXA9-F1
#
_cell.length_a   1.000
_cell.length_b   1.000
_cell.length_c   1.000
_cell.angle_alpha   90.00
_cell.angle_beta   90.00
_cell.angle_gamma   90.00
#
_symmetry.space_group_name_H-M   'P 1'
#
loop_
_entity.id
_entity.type
_entity.pdbx_description
1 polymer ?
#
loop_
_entity_poly.entity_id
_entity_poly.type
_entity_poly.pdbx_seq_one_letter_code
_entity_poly.pdbx_strand_id
1 'polypeptide(L)'
;LSFLERQPREFWKEDALKFYPRAHKVGGLPTFRKLLTILQQGWAEPATWYHMNTYHFCFLYDILARFCFNYNHDNRVERLQTLPELQGREVPFDRFVEEFFFNTVFLLSEDEYNALSREEKESRGFTCPCQFAVIHGLAPTREELELRASKDYPYSIYV
;
A
#
# COMPACT_ATOMS: atom_id res chain seq x y z
N LEU A 1 -3.05 -7.03 19.14
CA LEU A 1 -3.95 -7.38 18.03
C LEU A 1 -3.79 -6.33 16.93
N SER A 2 -3.35 -6.75 15.74
CA SER A 2 -3.27 -5.87 14.56
C SER A 2 -4.66 -5.34 14.18
N PHE A 3 -4.74 -4.27 13.39
CA PHE A 3 -6.03 -3.73 12.94
C PHE A 3 -6.85 -4.76 12.14
N LEU A 4 -6.20 -5.67 11.40
CA LEU A 4 -6.85 -6.77 10.69
C LEU A 4 -7.55 -7.74 11.65
N GLU A 5 -6.91 -8.09 12.77
CA GLU A 5 -7.50 -9.03 13.76
C GLU A 5 -8.62 -8.41 14.59
N ARG A 6 -8.74 -7.07 14.61
CA ARG A 6 -9.82 -6.37 15.31
C ARG A 6 -11.12 -6.37 14.51
N GLN A 7 -11.08 -6.67 13.21
CA GLN A 7 -12.27 -6.71 12.38
C GLN A 7 -13.06 -8.01 12.60
N PRO A 8 -14.39 -7.93 12.77
CA PRO A 8 -15.23 -9.11 12.88
C PRO A 8 -15.09 -10.02 11.66
N ARG A 9 -14.83 -11.31 11.89
CA ARG A 9 -14.59 -12.27 10.79
C ARG A 9 -15.85 -12.55 9.97
N GLU A 10 -17.02 -12.43 10.59
CA GLU A 10 -18.32 -12.69 9.97
C GLU A 10 -18.66 -11.69 8.84
N PHE A 11 -18.17 -10.45 8.93
CA PHE A 11 -18.40 -9.39 7.94
C PHE A 11 -17.19 -9.13 7.04
N TRP A 12 -16.19 -10.02 7.05
CA TRP A 12 -14.91 -9.75 6.38
C TRP A 12 -15.08 -9.48 4.89
N LYS A 13 -16.01 -10.16 4.21
CA LYS A 13 -16.18 -10.01 2.76
C LYS A 13 -16.69 -8.61 2.41
N GLU A 14 -17.68 -8.12 3.15
CA GLU A 14 -18.28 -6.80 2.98
C GLU A 14 -17.32 -5.70 3.45
N ASP A 15 -16.66 -5.91 4.58
CA ASP A 15 -15.66 -5.00 5.14
C ASP A 15 -14.44 -4.90 4.23
N ALA A 16 -14.03 -6.00 3.59
CA ALA A 16 -12.91 -5.98 2.66
C ALA A 16 -13.17 -5.05 1.47
N LEU A 17 -14.38 -5.10 0.90
CA LEU A 17 -14.79 -4.23 -0.21
C LEU A 17 -14.77 -2.75 0.17
N LYS A 18 -15.20 -2.42 1.39
CA LYS A 18 -15.30 -1.03 1.85
C LYS A 18 -13.95 -0.46 2.31
N PHE A 19 -13.20 -1.24 3.07
CA PHE A 19 -11.97 -0.76 3.71
C PHE A 19 -10.71 -1.02 2.90
N TYR A 20 -10.76 -1.97 1.95
CA TYR A 20 -9.65 -2.31 1.06
C TYR A 20 -10.12 -2.36 -0.41
N PRO A 21 -10.70 -1.26 -0.92
CA PRO A 21 -11.33 -1.22 -2.25
C PRO A 21 -10.40 -1.56 -3.42
N ARG A 22 -9.08 -1.55 -3.25
CA ARG A 22 -8.13 -2.03 -4.27
C ARG A 22 -7.59 -3.41 -3.90
N ALA A 23 -7.10 -3.57 -2.68
CA ALA A 23 -6.43 -4.80 -2.26
C ALA A 23 -7.37 -6.00 -2.10
N HIS A 24 -8.68 -5.81 -1.89
CA HIS A 24 -9.62 -6.95 -1.77
C HIS A 24 -9.67 -7.80 -3.04
N LYS A 25 -9.33 -7.22 -4.20
CA LYS A 25 -9.33 -7.92 -5.49
C LYS A 25 -8.25 -9.00 -5.54
N VAL A 26 -7.09 -8.75 -4.92
CA VAL A 26 -5.93 -9.66 -4.97
C VAL A 26 -5.95 -10.73 -3.89
N GLY A 27 -6.93 -10.72 -2.99
CA GLY A 27 -7.07 -11.78 -2.00
C GLY A 27 -7.88 -11.39 -0.76
N GLY A 28 -8.00 -12.35 0.16
CA GLY A 28 -8.74 -12.18 1.42
C GLY A 28 -7.83 -12.02 2.64
N LEU A 29 -8.42 -12.21 3.82
CA LEU A 29 -7.73 -12.10 5.11
C LEU A 29 -6.39 -12.86 5.19
N PRO A 30 -6.24 -14.10 4.66
CA PRO A 30 -4.95 -14.79 4.69
C PRO A 30 -3.85 -14.05 3.92
N THR A 31 -4.18 -13.45 2.77
CA THR A 31 -3.24 -12.66 1.96
C THR A 31 -2.85 -11.39 2.69
N PHE A 32 -3.82 -10.69 3.28
CA PHE A 32 -3.56 -9.44 4.01
C PHE A 32 -2.71 -9.66 5.26
N ARG A 33 -2.92 -10.77 5.98
CA ARG A 33 -2.07 -11.17 7.10
C ARG A 33 -0.63 -11.35 6.65
N LYS A 34 -0.41 -12.08 5.55
CA LYS A 34 0.94 -12.30 5.00
C LYS A 34 1.59 -10.98 4.59
N LEU A 35 0.89 -10.14 3.83
CA LEU A 35 1.38 -8.82 3.43
C LEU A 35 1.75 -7.97 4.65
N LEU A 36 0.88 -7.92 5.66
CA LEU A 36 1.14 -7.18 6.89
C LEU A 36 2.37 -7.72 7.62
N THR A 37 2.49 -9.04 7.79
CA THR A 37 3.65 -9.66 8.44
C THR A 37 4.94 -9.33 7.69
N ILE A 38 4.93 -9.42 6.36
CA ILE A 38 6.11 -9.16 5.54
C ILE A 38 6.53 -7.68 5.62
N LEU A 39 5.58 -6.76 5.54
CA LEU A 39 5.86 -5.33 5.69
C LEU A 39 6.38 -4.99 7.10
N GLN A 40 5.85 -5.63 8.14
CA GLN A 40 6.33 -5.47 9.51
C GLN A 40 7.74 -6.04 9.71
N GLN A 41 8.05 -7.17 9.08
CA GLN A 41 9.40 -7.75 9.10
C GLN A 41 10.40 -6.82 8.41
N GLY A 42 10.07 -6.31 7.21
CA GLY A 42 10.92 -5.34 6.52
C GLY A 42 11.14 -4.06 7.31
N TRP A 43 10.09 -3.55 7.99
CA TRP A 43 10.21 -2.39 8.88
C TRP A 43 11.09 -2.65 10.11
N ALA A 44 11.11 -3.88 10.63
CA ALA A 44 11.90 -4.25 11.80
C ALA A 44 13.40 -4.41 11.50
N GLU A 45 13.82 -4.39 10.22
CA GLU A 45 15.20 -4.54 9.78
C GLU A 45 15.76 -3.22 9.18
N PRO A 46 16.06 -2.20 10.00
CA PRO A 46 16.44 -0.87 9.53
C PRO A 46 17.76 -0.80 8.76
N ALA A 47 18.59 -1.86 8.84
CA ALA A 47 19.84 -1.97 8.11
C ALA A 47 19.67 -2.43 6.65
N THR A 48 18.46 -2.90 6.28
CA THR A 48 18.18 -3.48 4.97
C THR A 48 17.14 -2.65 4.24
N TRP A 49 17.47 -2.19 3.04
CA TRP A 49 16.50 -1.63 2.13
C TRP A 49 15.79 -2.76 1.38
N TYR A 50 14.49 -2.63 1.15
CA TYR A 50 13.72 -3.61 0.39
C TYR A 50 12.98 -2.97 -0.77
N HIS A 51 12.85 -3.71 -1.86
CA HIS A 51 11.95 -3.37 -2.95
C HIS A 51 10.54 -3.88 -2.64
N MET A 52 9.59 -2.95 -2.65
CA MET A 52 8.17 -3.25 -2.68
C MET A 52 7.67 -3.37 -4.12
N ASN A 53 6.69 -4.24 -4.34
CA ASN A 53 6.03 -4.41 -5.64
C ASN A 53 4.60 -3.89 -5.56
N THR A 54 3.84 -4.05 -6.64
CA THR A 54 2.48 -3.52 -6.74
C THR A 54 1.52 -4.12 -5.69
N TYR A 55 1.70 -5.38 -5.26
CA TYR A 55 0.87 -5.95 -4.18
C TYR A 55 1.11 -5.23 -2.85
N HIS A 56 2.39 -5.00 -2.52
CA HIS A 56 2.79 -4.28 -1.30
C HIS A 56 2.22 -2.85 -1.29
N PHE A 57 2.42 -2.10 -2.38
CA PHE A 57 1.93 -0.72 -2.47
C PHE A 57 0.40 -0.66 -2.48
N CYS A 58 -0.28 -1.54 -3.20
CA CYS A 58 -1.76 -1.58 -3.24
C CYS A 58 -2.35 -1.79 -1.84
N PHE A 59 -1.81 -2.74 -1.09
CA PHE A 59 -2.26 -3.01 0.29
C PHE A 59 -1.92 -1.87 1.24
N LEU A 60 -0.69 -1.34 1.19
CA LEU A 60 -0.27 -0.22 2.02
C LEU A 60 -1.10 1.03 1.74
N TYR A 61 -1.42 1.31 0.48
CA TYR A 61 -2.25 2.43 0.07
C TYR A 61 -3.63 2.39 0.72
N ASP A 62 -4.35 1.26 0.64
CA ASP A 62 -5.68 1.15 1.24
C ASP A 62 -5.64 1.30 2.77
N ILE A 63 -4.61 0.77 3.43
CA ILE A 63 -4.41 0.97 4.88
C ILE A 63 -4.21 2.45 5.20
N LEU A 64 -3.30 3.11 4.48
CA LEU A 64 -2.96 4.51 4.74
C LEU A 64 -4.13 5.43 4.41
N ALA A 65 -4.85 5.18 3.31
CA ALA A 65 -6.04 5.93 2.94
C ALA A 65 -7.08 5.89 4.07
N ARG A 66 -7.36 4.69 4.60
CA ARG A 66 -8.29 4.52 5.73
C ARG A 66 -7.78 5.20 7.00
N PHE A 67 -6.49 5.02 7.31
CA PHE A 67 -5.89 5.63 8.49
C PHE A 67 -5.97 7.16 8.44
N CYS A 68 -5.56 7.75 7.31
CA CYS A 68 -5.60 9.21 7.12
C CYS A 68 -7.03 9.73 7.13
N PHE A 69 -7.97 9.01 6.51
CA PHE A 69 -9.40 9.35 6.57
C PHE A 69 -9.88 9.44 8.02
N ASN A 70 -9.68 8.39 8.83
CA ASN A 70 -10.11 8.39 10.23
C ASN A 70 -9.40 9.49 11.03
N TYR A 71 -8.07 9.58 10.91
CA TYR A 71 -7.27 10.58 11.62
C TYR A 71 -7.72 12.01 11.32
N ASN A 72 -8.02 12.33 10.05
CA ASN A 72 -8.46 13.67 9.66
C ASN A 72 -9.88 14.00 10.16
N HIS A 73 -10.73 13.00 10.39
CA HIS A 73 -12.06 13.18 10.98
C HIS A 73 -12.03 13.28 12.51
N ASP A 74 -10.97 12.78 13.15
CA ASP A 74 -10.81 12.86 14.59
C ASP A 74 -10.64 14.31 15.08
N ASN A 75 -11.05 14.56 16.32
CA ASN A 75 -10.88 15.88 16.92
C ASN A 75 -9.38 16.17 17.17
N ARG A 76 -9.05 17.44 17.43
CA ARG A 76 -7.65 17.86 17.60
C ARG A 76 -6.94 17.14 18.75
N VAL A 77 -7.65 16.78 19.82
CA VAL A 77 -7.08 16.09 20.99
C VAL A 77 -6.69 14.67 20.60
N GLU A 78 -7.58 13.94 19.94
CA GLU A 78 -7.32 12.58 19.42
C GLU A 78 -6.21 12.56 18.37
N ARG A 79 -6.18 13.57 17.48
CA ARG A 79 -5.09 13.74 16.51
C ARG A 79 -3.73 13.95 17.16
N LEU A 80 -3.66 14.76 18.21
CA LEU A 80 -2.43 14.99 18.98
C LEU A 80 -1.97 13.73 19.73
N GLN A 81 -2.91 12.89 20.19
CA GLN A 81 -2.58 11.62 20.83
C GLN A 81 -2.08 10.59 19.83
N THR A 82 -2.61 10.58 18.61
CA THR A 82 -2.32 9.57 17.58
C THR A 82 -1.04 9.86 16.82
N LEU A 83 -0.85 11.10 16.35
CA LEU A 83 0.35 11.58 15.65
C LEU A 83 0.76 12.95 16.22
N PRO A 84 1.48 12.99 17.36
CA PRO A 84 1.90 14.23 17.99
C PRO A 84 2.83 15.08 17.08
N GLU A 85 3.57 14.42 16.18
CA GLU A 85 4.51 15.06 15.24
C GLU A 85 3.80 16.02 14.28
N LEU A 86 2.52 15.76 13.96
CA LEU A 86 1.71 16.61 13.10
C LEU A 86 1.07 17.79 13.85
N GLN A 87 1.25 17.88 15.17
CA GLN A 87 0.73 18.97 16.01
C GLN A 87 -0.81 19.16 15.88
N GLY A 88 -1.53 18.08 15.60
CA GLY A 88 -2.97 18.07 15.41
C GLY A 88 -3.44 18.61 14.05
N ARG A 89 -2.53 18.79 13.09
CA ARG A 89 -2.87 19.10 11.69
C ARG A 89 -3.35 17.86 10.96
N GLU A 90 -4.11 18.06 9.90
CA GLU A 90 -4.55 16.98 9.00
C GLU A 90 -3.38 16.45 8.17
N VAL A 91 -3.44 15.18 7.79
CA VAL A 91 -2.53 14.56 6.83
C VAL A 91 -3.03 14.87 5.42
N PRO A 92 -2.25 15.59 4.58
CA PRO A 92 -2.59 15.78 3.17
C PRO A 92 -2.29 14.49 2.39
N PHE A 93 -3.22 13.53 2.45
CA PHE A 93 -3.00 12.16 1.94
C PHE A 93 -2.63 12.12 0.47
N ASP A 94 -3.30 12.89 -0.39
CA ASP A 94 -3.02 12.90 -1.84
C ASP A 94 -1.57 13.33 -2.11
N ARG A 95 -1.12 14.40 -1.46
CA ARG A 95 0.27 14.87 -1.56
C ARG A 95 1.27 13.85 -1.02
N PHE A 96 0.93 13.15 0.06
CA PHE A 96 1.77 12.08 0.58
C PHE A 96 1.93 10.93 -0.42
N VAL A 97 0.85 10.56 -1.11
CA VAL A 97 0.90 9.55 -2.17
C VAL A 97 1.78 10.04 -3.32
N GLU A 98 1.59 11.28 -3.79
CA GLU A 98 2.40 11.86 -4.87
C GLU A 98 3.89 11.92 -4.55
N GLU A 99 4.27 12.27 -3.32
CA GLU A 99 5.67 12.44 -2.93
C GLU A 99 6.37 11.12 -2.57
N PHE A 100 5.64 10.11 -2.07
CA PHE A 100 6.26 8.90 -1.48
C PHE A 100 5.89 7.58 -2.17
N PHE A 101 4.85 7.52 -3.01
CA PHE A 101 4.53 6.31 -3.78
C PHE A 101 5.13 6.35 -5.17
N PHE A 102 6.20 5.60 -5.38
CA PHE A 102 6.85 5.44 -6.70
C PHE A 102 6.04 4.59 -7.69
N ASN A 103 4.98 3.92 -7.22
CA ASN A 103 4.09 3.13 -8.06
C ASN A 103 2.65 3.29 -7.56
N THR A 104 1.78 3.80 -8.40
CA THR A 104 0.35 4.01 -8.15
C THR A 104 -0.54 3.38 -9.22
N VAL A 105 0.01 2.48 -10.05
CA VAL A 105 -0.70 1.89 -11.19
C VAL A 105 -1.95 1.10 -10.80
N PHE A 106 -2.00 0.60 -9.56
CA PHE A 106 -3.17 -0.07 -8.99
C PHE A 106 -4.37 0.86 -8.76
N LEU A 107 -4.22 2.17 -8.98
CA LEU A 107 -5.33 3.12 -8.99
C LEU A 107 -6.09 3.14 -10.31
N LEU A 108 -5.50 2.60 -11.38
CA LEU A 108 -6.16 2.46 -12.68
C LEU A 108 -7.16 1.30 -12.68
N SER A 109 -8.22 1.45 -13.46
CA SER A 109 -9.07 0.33 -13.85
C SER A 109 -8.36 -0.59 -14.85
N GLU A 110 -8.91 -1.80 -15.03
CA GLU A 110 -8.42 -2.77 -16.01
C GLU A 110 -8.42 -2.20 -17.43
N ASP A 111 -9.50 -1.50 -17.81
CA ASP A 111 -9.64 -0.90 -19.13
C ASP A 111 -8.62 0.22 -19.36
N GLU A 112 -8.45 1.11 -18.37
CA GLU A 112 -7.45 2.18 -18.44
C GLU A 112 -6.04 1.61 -18.57
N TYR A 113 -5.69 0.56 -17.82
CA TYR A 113 -4.37 -0.04 -17.91
C TYR A 113 -4.13 -0.79 -19.23
N ASN A 114 -5.16 -1.47 -19.74
CA ASN A 114 -5.05 -2.23 -20.99
C ASN A 114 -5.02 -1.32 -22.22
N ALA A 115 -5.60 -0.12 -22.14
CA ALA A 115 -5.55 0.88 -23.21
C ALA A 115 -4.16 1.52 -23.38
N LEU A 116 -3.33 1.55 -22.33
CA LEU A 116 -2.00 2.16 -22.39
C LEU A 116 -1.02 1.31 -23.21
N SER A 117 -0.28 1.97 -24.09
CA SER A 117 0.86 1.37 -24.80
C SER A 117 2.00 1.05 -23.81
N ARG A 118 3.00 0.29 -24.28
CA ARG A 118 4.19 0.00 -23.49
C ARG A 118 4.96 1.29 -23.15
N GLU A 119 5.13 2.16 -24.12
CA GLU A 119 5.86 3.42 -23.99
C GLU A 119 5.14 4.35 -23.00
N GLU A 120 3.80 4.39 -23.03
CA GLU A 120 3.00 5.16 -22.07
C GLU A 120 3.16 4.62 -20.64
N LYS A 121 3.17 3.30 -20.47
CA LYS A 121 3.42 2.66 -19.16
C LYS A 121 4.81 3.00 -18.63
N GLU A 122 5.84 2.87 -19.46
CA GLU A 122 7.21 3.19 -19.08
C GLU A 122 7.37 4.67 -18.72
N SER A 123 6.75 5.59 -19.47
CA SER A 123 6.80 7.04 -19.21
C SER A 123 6.19 7.46 -17.86
N ARG A 124 5.22 6.69 -17.36
CA ARG A 124 4.55 6.92 -16.06
C ARG A 124 5.24 6.19 -14.90
N GLY A 125 6.40 5.56 -15.15
CA GLY A 125 7.11 4.77 -14.15
C GLY A 125 6.45 3.43 -13.85
N PHE A 126 5.51 2.97 -14.69
CA PHE A 126 4.83 1.69 -14.50
C PHE A 126 5.70 0.54 -15.02
N THR A 127 6.75 0.20 -14.26
CA THR A 127 7.77 -0.81 -14.64
C THR A 127 7.82 -2.04 -13.72
N CYS A 128 6.95 -2.12 -12.71
CA CYS A 128 6.95 -3.22 -11.75
C CYS A 128 6.42 -4.53 -12.39
N PRO A 129 7.01 -5.70 -12.11
CA PRO A 129 6.63 -6.96 -12.76
C PRO A 129 5.25 -7.53 -12.36
N CYS A 130 4.59 -6.98 -11.33
CA CYS A 130 3.31 -7.51 -10.80
C CYS A 130 2.09 -6.63 -11.11
N GLN A 131 2.23 -5.61 -11.97
CA GLN A 131 1.18 -4.60 -12.18
C GLN A 131 -0.07 -5.17 -12.81
N PHE A 132 0.11 -5.93 -13.91
CA PHE A 132 -0.98 -6.62 -14.58
C PHE A 132 -1.75 -7.49 -13.60
N ALA A 133 -1.04 -8.29 -12.80
CA ALA A 133 -1.65 -9.20 -11.85
C ALA A 133 -2.49 -8.48 -10.80
N VAL A 134 -1.99 -7.39 -10.22
CA VAL A 134 -2.73 -6.61 -9.21
C VAL A 134 -3.98 -5.93 -9.80
N ILE A 135 -3.85 -5.32 -10.98
CA ILE A 135 -4.95 -4.59 -11.62
C ILE A 135 -6.09 -5.54 -11.97
N HIS A 136 -5.75 -6.73 -12.46
CA HIS A 136 -6.69 -7.80 -12.82
C HIS A 136 -7.12 -8.68 -11.63
N GLY A 137 -6.77 -8.32 -10.40
CA GLY A 137 -7.21 -9.03 -9.20
C GLY A 137 -6.68 -10.46 -9.08
N LEU A 138 -5.51 -10.75 -9.64
CA LEU A 138 -4.87 -12.05 -9.46
C LEU A 138 -4.29 -12.16 -8.05
N ALA A 139 -4.38 -13.36 -7.47
CA ALA A 139 -3.79 -13.62 -6.17
C ALA A 139 -2.26 -13.75 -6.30
N PRO A 140 -1.48 -13.15 -5.38
CA PRO A 140 -0.02 -13.20 -5.45
C PRO A 140 0.50 -14.60 -5.16
N THR A 141 1.60 -14.98 -5.81
CA THR A 141 2.37 -16.16 -5.37
C THR A 141 3.15 -15.87 -4.09
N ARG A 142 3.74 -16.91 -3.50
CA ARG A 142 4.59 -16.74 -2.31
C ARG A 142 5.80 -15.85 -2.61
N GLU A 143 6.44 -16.08 -3.75
CA GLU A 143 7.63 -15.36 -4.20
C GLU A 143 7.33 -13.89 -4.53
N GLU A 144 6.12 -13.59 -5.01
CA GLU A 144 5.67 -12.22 -5.25
C GLU A 144 5.35 -11.48 -3.95
N LEU A 145 4.97 -12.19 -2.88
CA LEU A 145 4.76 -11.57 -1.57
C LEU A 145 6.06 -11.26 -0.84
N GLU A 146 7.18 -11.91 -1.16
CA GLU A 146 8.43 -11.72 -0.44
C GLU A 146 9.08 -10.36 -0.76
N LEU A 147 9.60 -9.69 0.27
CA LEU A 147 10.41 -8.48 0.08
C LEU A 147 11.79 -8.86 -0.45
N ARG A 148 12.21 -8.17 -1.50
CA ARG A 148 13.55 -8.37 -2.08
C ARG A 148 14.49 -7.31 -1.53
N ALA A 149 15.57 -7.74 -0.88
CA ALA A 149 16.59 -6.81 -0.41
C ALA A 149 17.18 -6.03 -1.59
N SER A 150 17.21 -4.71 -1.46
CA SER A 150 17.89 -3.81 -2.37
C SER A 150 19.38 -3.83 -2.07
N LYS A 151 20.19 -4.07 -3.10
CA LYS A 151 21.64 -3.89 -3.02
C LYS A 151 22.06 -2.44 -3.28
N ASP A 152 21.13 -1.65 -3.81
CA ASP A 152 21.33 -0.26 -4.18
C ASP A 152 20.78 0.65 -3.08
N TYR A 153 21.47 1.75 -2.79
CA TYR A 153 20.95 2.80 -1.93
C TYR A 153 19.85 3.54 -2.70
N PRO A 154 18.59 3.57 -2.22
CA PRO A 154 17.48 4.17 -2.97
C PRO A 154 17.55 5.71 -3.01
N TYR A 155 18.37 6.31 -2.15
CA TYR A 155 18.64 7.74 -2.16
C TYR A 155 20.06 7.98 -2.66
N SER A 156 20.20 8.76 -3.73
CA SER A 156 21.50 9.32 -4.11
C SER A 156 22.01 10.17 -2.95
N ILE A 157 23.16 9.82 -2.40
CA ILE A 157 23.83 10.58 -1.34
C ILE A 157 24.43 11.85 -1.99
N TYR A 158 23.57 12.79 -2.39
CA TYR A 158 24.00 14.16 -2.65
C TYR A 158 23.77 14.94 -1.35
N VAL A 159 24.79 14.86 -0.48
CA VAL A 159 25.02 15.82 0.61
C VAL A 159 25.93 16.91 0.07
#